data_AF-A0A8S3KFK7-F1
#
_entry.id   AF-A0A8S3KFK7-F1
#
_cell.length_a   1.000
_cell.length_b   1.000
_cell.length_c   1.000
_cell.angle_alpha   90.00
_cell.angle_beta   90.00
_cell.angle_gamma   90.00
#
_symmetry.space_group_name_H-M   'P 1'
#
loop_
_entity.id
_entity.type
_entity.pdbx_description
1 polymer ?
#
loop_
_entity_poly.entity_id
_entity_poly.type
_entity_poly.pdbx_seq_one_letter_code
_entity_poly.pdbx_strand_id
1 'polypeptide(L)'
;ILQIDISTIVSRFRRKGKTPKCLDKIFEELIKQRRLISTNDYTYSQQSSWASWTFNKLTSSLTSLMSTKIPVDQDIFVIKELVDKKAQQVIESLQSHVCVATFDCVISYGSFID
;
A
#
# COMPACT_ATOMS: atom_id res chain seq x y z
N ILE A 1 1.32 5.97 4.29
CA ILE A 1 -0.04 5.46 3.97
C ILE A 1 0.01 4.85 2.57
N LEU A 2 0.02 3.51 2.46
CA LEU A 2 0.07 2.76 1.18
C LEU A 2 -1.29 2.19 0.77
N GLN A 3 -2.23 2.21 1.71
CA GLN A 3 -3.60 1.75 1.54
C GLN A 3 -4.54 2.92 1.80
N ILE A 4 -5.72 2.85 1.22
CA ILE A 4 -6.75 3.85 1.38
C ILE A 4 -8.11 3.18 1.55
N ASP A 5 -8.86 3.67 2.52
CA ASP A 5 -10.24 3.27 2.75
C ASP A 5 -11.16 4.28 2.04
N ILE A 6 -11.92 3.80 1.06
CA ILE A 6 -12.83 4.63 0.26
C ILE A 6 -13.85 5.33 1.14
N SER A 7 -14.39 4.67 2.16
CA SER A 7 -15.39 5.27 3.06
C SER A 7 -14.82 6.48 3.80
N THR A 8 -13.57 6.35 4.28
CA THR A 8 -12.82 7.45 4.89
C THR A 8 -12.59 8.59 3.90
N ILE A 9 -12.23 8.31 2.63
CA ILE A 9 -12.07 9.37 1.62
C ILE A 9 -13.39 10.09 1.36
N VAL A 10 -14.47 9.35 1.11
CA VAL A 10 -15.80 9.90 0.81
C VAL A 10 -16.25 10.83 1.94
N SER A 11 -16.01 10.44 3.19
CA SER A 11 -16.29 11.28 4.36
C SER A 11 -15.50 12.59 4.35
N ARG A 12 -14.23 12.57 3.94
CA ARG A 12 -13.36 13.77 3.86
C ARG A 12 -13.72 14.71 2.73
N PHE A 13 -14.27 14.18 1.64
CA PHE A 13 -14.77 15.00 0.53
C PHE A 13 -16.18 15.57 0.79
N ARG A 14 -16.86 15.14 1.86
CA ARG A 14 -18.17 15.64 2.24
C ARG A 14 -18.10 17.12 2.66
N ARG A 15 -18.85 17.98 1.97
CA ARG A 15 -18.93 19.42 2.26
C ARG A 15 -20.39 19.82 2.44
N LYS A 16 -20.70 20.53 3.53
CA LYS A 16 -22.07 20.97 3.88
C LYS A 16 -23.08 19.80 3.82
N GLY A 17 -22.69 18.63 4.33
CA GLY A 17 -23.53 17.43 4.34
C GLY A 17 -23.65 16.68 3.01
N LYS A 18 -23.09 17.19 1.90
CA LYS A 18 -23.16 16.60 0.57
C LYS A 18 -21.81 16.04 0.12
N THR A 19 -21.81 14.90 -0.57
CA THR A 19 -20.64 14.32 -1.24
C THR A 19 -20.62 14.73 -2.71
N PRO A 20 -19.45 14.90 -3.33
CA PRO A 20 -19.35 15.16 -4.76
C PRO A 20 -19.86 13.96 -5.57
N LYS A 21 -20.84 14.19 -6.47
CA LYS A 21 -21.46 13.12 -7.29
C LYS A 21 -20.49 12.43 -8.25
N CYS A 22 -19.38 13.07 -8.59
CA CYS A 22 -18.37 12.52 -9.49
C CYS A 22 -17.38 11.60 -8.79
N LEU A 23 -17.39 11.53 -7.45
CA LEU A 23 -16.36 10.83 -6.69
C LEU A 23 -16.37 9.32 -6.96
N ASP A 24 -17.56 8.72 -7.07
CA ASP A 24 -17.72 7.30 -7.40
C ASP A 24 -17.09 7.00 -8.77
N LYS A 25 -17.37 7.84 -9.77
CA LYS A 25 -16.79 7.72 -11.12
C LYS A 25 -15.26 7.88 -11.14
N ILE A 26 -14.71 8.71 -10.24
CA ILE A 26 -13.26 8.84 -10.09
C ILE A 26 -12.67 7.53 -9.56
N PHE A 27 -13.28 6.91 -8.55
CA PHE A 27 -12.80 5.62 -8.03
C PHE A 27 -12.91 4.52 -9.06
N GLU A 28 -14.02 4.43 -9.79
CA GLU A 28 -14.19 3.48 -10.90
C GLU A 28 -13.06 3.60 -11.93
N GLU A 29 -12.73 4.82 -12.37
CA GLU A 29 -11.64 5.05 -13.33
C GLU A 29 -10.25 4.73 -12.74
N LEU A 30 -10.01 5.05 -11.46
CA LEU A 30 -8.75 4.71 -10.80
C LEU A 30 -8.56 3.18 -10.63
N ILE A 31 -9.64 2.46 -10.36
CA ILE A 31 -9.65 0.99 -10.28
C ILE A 31 -9.43 0.40 -11.68
N LYS A 32 -10.14 0.91 -12.69
CA LYS A 32 -10.00 0.49 -14.10
C LYS A 32 -8.59 0.70 -14.63
N GLN A 33 -7.93 1.79 -14.24
CA GLN A 33 -6.53 2.08 -14.57
C GLN A 33 -5.53 1.26 -13.72
N ARG A 34 -6.00 0.39 -12.82
CA ARG A 34 -5.18 -0.38 -11.86
C ARG A 34 -4.26 0.50 -10.99
N ARG A 35 -4.66 1.74 -10.74
CA ARG A 35 -3.98 2.65 -9.80
C ARG A 35 -4.41 2.39 -8.36
N LEU A 36 -5.69 2.00 -8.20
CA LEU A 36 -6.24 1.42 -6.99
C LEU A 36 -6.44 -0.08 -7.22
N ILE A 37 -5.88 -0.91 -6.34
CA ILE A 37 -6.01 -2.37 -6.40
C ILE A 37 -6.62 -2.83 -5.08
N SER A 38 -7.67 -3.65 -5.12
CA SER A 38 -8.22 -4.22 -3.87
C SER A 38 -7.12 -4.89 -3.07
N THR A 39 -7.11 -4.71 -1.75
CA THR A 39 -6.08 -5.33 -0.89
C THR A 39 -6.05 -6.84 -1.07
N ASN A 40 -7.20 -7.47 -1.24
CA ASN A 40 -7.32 -8.90 -1.52
C ASN A 40 -6.64 -9.25 -2.85
N ASP A 41 -7.05 -8.60 -3.94
CA ASP A 41 -6.49 -8.84 -5.27
C ASP A 41 -4.98 -8.61 -5.33
N TYR A 42 -4.49 -7.58 -4.62
CA TYR A 42 -3.07 -7.30 -4.49
C TYR A 42 -2.33 -8.45 -3.79
N THR A 43 -2.85 -8.93 -2.66
CA THR A 43 -2.23 -10.03 -1.91
C THR A 43 -2.23 -11.36 -2.69
N TYR A 44 -3.30 -11.67 -3.41
CA TYR A 44 -3.40 -12.89 -4.22
C TYR A 44 -2.52 -12.84 -5.47
N SER A 45 -2.49 -11.71 -6.18
CA SER A 45 -1.71 -11.56 -7.42
C SER A 45 -0.19 -11.53 -7.19
N GLN A 46 0.25 -11.26 -5.96
CA GLN A 46 1.66 -11.04 -5.64
C GLN A 46 2.32 -12.22 -4.90
N GLN A 47 1.72 -13.42 -4.86
CA GLN A 47 2.26 -14.57 -4.10
C GLN A 47 3.69 -15.01 -4.47
N SER A 48 4.33 -14.47 -5.51
CA SER A 48 5.72 -14.77 -5.91
C SER A 48 6.66 -13.56 -6.04
N SER A 49 6.25 -12.33 -5.67
CA SER A 49 7.05 -11.11 -5.89
C SER A 49 7.62 -10.53 -4.59
N TRP A 50 8.84 -10.01 -4.65
CA TRP A 50 9.51 -9.29 -3.54
C TRP A 50 8.66 -8.13 -3.00
N ALA A 51 7.87 -7.47 -3.86
CA ALA A 51 6.96 -6.38 -3.46
C ALA A 51 5.78 -6.86 -2.59
N SER A 52 5.42 -8.14 -2.65
CA SER A 52 4.41 -8.76 -1.78
C SER A 52 4.90 -8.92 -0.36
N TRP A 53 6.13 -9.38 -0.22
CA TRP A 53 6.74 -9.65 1.08
C TRP A 53 6.94 -8.36 1.87
N THR A 54 7.40 -7.30 1.20
CA THR A 54 7.53 -5.97 1.81
C THR A 54 6.15 -5.39 2.16
N PHE A 55 5.16 -5.52 1.29
CA PHE A 55 3.80 -5.03 1.54
C PHE A 55 3.13 -5.74 2.74
N ASN A 56 3.16 -7.07 2.80
CA ASN A 56 2.63 -7.84 3.94
C ASN A 56 3.32 -7.45 5.26
N LYS A 57 4.62 -7.09 5.21
CA LYS A 57 5.35 -6.63 6.39
C LYS A 57 5.00 -5.19 6.78
N LEU A 58 4.76 -4.31 5.81
CA LEU A 58 4.30 -2.93 6.00
C LEU A 58 2.87 -2.86 6.56
N THR A 59 1.98 -3.73 6.11
CA THR A 59 0.59 -3.76 6.58
C THR A 59 0.44 -4.48 7.91
N SER A 60 1.20 -5.55 8.17
CA SER A 60 1.16 -6.26 9.47
C SER A 60 1.58 -5.41 10.67
N SER A 61 2.51 -4.47 10.50
CA SER A 61 2.85 -3.52 11.57
C SER A 61 1.77 -2.45 11.80
N LEU A 62 0.95 -2.16 10.80
CA LEU A 62 -0.19 -1.23 10.92
C LEU A 62 -1.45 -1.93 11.46
N THR A 63 -1.60 -3.24 11.21
CA THR A 63 -2.74 -4.02 11.69
C THR A 63 -2.53 -4.64 13.08
N SER A 64 -1.31 -4.64 13.66
CA SER A 64 -1.08 -5.16 15.01
C SER A 64 -1.75 -4.36 16.13
N LEU A 65 -2.14 -3.11 15.86
CA LEU A 65 -2.96 -2.27 16.75
C LEU A 65 -4.48 -2.43 16.53
N MET A 66 -4.91 -3.25 15.57
CA MET A 66 -6.32 -3.47 15.23
C MET A 66 -6.60 -4.97 15.07
N SER A 67 -6.33 -5.74 16.12
CA SER A 67 -6.73 -7.15 16.17
C SER A 67 -8.22 -7.26 16.54
N THR A 68 -9.07 -7.14 15.52
CA THR A 68 -10.43 -7.67 15.53
C THR A 68 -10.73 -8.17 14.13
N LYS A 69 -10.87 -9.50 13.99
CA LYS A 69 -11.55 -10.24 12.90
C LYS A 69 -11.54 -9.53 11.55
N ILE A 70 -10.67 -9.95 10.62
CA ILE A 70 -10.66 -9.49 9.22
C ILE A 70 -12.11 -9.46 8.70
N PRO A 71 -12.76 -8.29 8.59
CA PRO A 71 -13.86 -8.15 7.69
C PRO A 71 -13.20 -8.10 6.32
N VAL A 72 -13.73 -8.84 5.36
CA VAL A 72 -13.38 -8.63 3.96
C VAL A 72 -13.96 -7.26 3.58
N ASP A 73 -13.24 -6.19 3.93
CA ASP A 73 -13.67 -4.82 3.64
C ASP A 73 -13.50 -4.60 2.15
N GLN A 74 -14.64 -4.47 1.46
CA GLN A 74 -14.72 -4.22 0.03
C GLN A 74 -14.15 -2.83 -0.36
N ASP A 75 -13.83 -1.99 0.64
CA ASP A 75 -13.49 -0.58 0.45
C ASP A 75 -12.01 -0.21 0.72
N ILE A 76 -11.14 -1.18 1.03
CA ILE A 76 -9.69 -0.91 1.26
C ILE A 76 -8.86 -1.25 0.03
N PHE A 77 -8.26 -0.22 -0.57
CA PHE A 77 -7.47 -0.30 -1.80
C PHE A 77 -6.01 0.07 -1.56
N VAL A 78 -5.12 -0.63 -2.25
CA VAL A 78 -3.68 -0.34 -2.35
C VAL A 78 -3.46 0.70 -3.44
N ILE A 79 -2.66 1.73 -3.13
CA ILE A 79 -2.26 2.75 -4.11
C ILE A 79 -0.97 2.27 -4.77
N LYS A 80 -1.08 1.66 -5.95
CA LYS A 80 0.03 0.99 -6.64
C LYS A 80 1.24 1.90 -6.82
N GLU A 81 1.03 3.12 -7.28
CA GLU A 81 2.10 4.11 -7.52
C GLU A 81 2.91 4.43 -6.26
N LEU A 82 2.26 4.49 -5.09
CA LEU A 82 2.96 4.76 -3.84
C LEU A 82 3.75 3.55 -3.37
N VAL A 83 3.24 2.35 -3.60
CA VAL A 83 3.97 1.11 -3.31
C VAL A 83 5.19 0.99 -4.21
N ASP A 84 5.04 1.19 -5.52
CA ASP A 84 6.14 1.14 -6.49
C ASP A 84 7.21 2.18 -6.14
N LYS A 85 6.79 3.43 -5.83
CA LYS A 85 7.71 4.49 -5.40
C LYS A 85 8.45 4.14 -4.12
N LYS A 86 7.77 3.57 -3.12
CA LYS A 86 8.41 3.18 -1.85
C LYS A 86 9.34 1.98 -2.04
N ALA A 87 8.98 1.01 -2.87
CA ALA A 87 9.85 -0.11 -3.21
C ALA A 87 11.15 0.38 -3.89
N GLN A 88 11.03 1.33 -4.82
CA GLN A 88 12.19 1.94 -5.46
C GLN A 88 13.10 2.67 -4.46
N GLN A 89 12.52 3.45 -3.54
CA GLN A 89 13.30 4.12 -2.47
C GLN A 89 14.06 3.12 -1.59
N VAL A 90 13.47 1.97 -1.28
CA VAL A 90 14.14 0.91 -0.51
C VAL A 90 15.31 0.32 -1.30
N ILE A 91 15.13 0.08 -2.60
CA ILE A 91 16.19 -0.43 -3.47
C ILE A 91 17.35 0.57 -3.58
N GLU A 92 17.06 1.85 -3.80
CA GLU A 92 18.07 2.92 -3.87
C GLU A 92 18.84 3.03 -2.54
N SER A 93 18.14 2.97 -1.41
CA SER A 93 18.75 2.97 -0.08
C SER A 93 19.67 1.75 0.13
N LEU A 94 19.19 0.55 -0.21
CA LEU A 94 19.99 -0.68 -0.18
C LEU A 94 21.26 -0.54 -1.01
N GLN A 95 21.14 -0.09 -2.27
CA GLN A 95 22.28 0.10 -3.17
C GLN A 95 23.29 1.11 -2.61
N SER A 96 22.82 2.18 -1.97
CA SER A 96 23.71 3.17 -1.36
C SER A 96 24.50 2.64 -0.15
N HIS A 97 24.01 1.59 0.50
CA HIS A 97 24.64 0.98 1.68
C HIS A 97 25.55 -0.22 1.34
N VAL A 98 25.59 -0.64 0.08
CA VAL A 98 26.50 -1.70 -0.38
C VAL A 98 27.94 -1.15 -0.37
N CYS A 99 28.71 -1.48 0.67
CA CYS A 99 30.13 -1.14 0.75
C CYS A 99 31.03 -1.99 -0.15
N VAL A 100 30.62 -3.21 -0.52
CA VAL A 100 31.41 -4.13 -1.35
C VAL A 100 30.49 -4.97 -2.24
N ALA A 101 30.68 -4.91 -3.56
CA ALA A 101 29.79 -5.51 -4.56
C ALA A 101 29.72 -7.06 -4.53
N THR A 102 30.62 -7.72 -3.81
CA THR A 102 30.77 -9.19 -3.77
C THR A 102 30.13 -9.86 -2.56
N PHE A 103 29.55 -9.10 -1.63
CA PHE A 103 28.92 -9.65 -0.42
C PHE A 103 27.46 -9.23 -0.31
N ASP A 104 26.62 -10.17 0.11
CA ASP A 104 25.22 -9.90 0.39
C ASP A 104 25.10 -9.04 1.66
N CYS A 105 24.42 -7.90 1.55
CA CYS A 105 24.13 -7.03 2.68
C CYS A 105 22.72 -7.31 3.20
N VAL A 106 22.62 -7.87 4.41
CA VAL A 106 21.34 -8.09 5.08
C VAL A 106 21.06 -6.90 6.00
N ILE A 107 20.09 -6.09 5.62
CA ILE A 107 19.65 -4.92 6.41
C ILE A 107 18.33 -5.24 7.09
N SER A 108 18.23 -4.93 8.38
CA SER A 108 16.99 -5.09 9.13
C SER A 108 15.88 -4.23 8.52
N TYR A 109 14.67 -4.73 8.55
CA TYR A 109 13.52 -3.96 8.05
C TYR A 109 13.32 -2.65 8.87
N GLY A 110 13.64 -2.65 10.16
CA GLY A 110 13.48 -1.48 11.04
C GLY A 110 14.28 -0.26 10.61
N SER A 111 15.43 -0.43 9.96
CA SER A 111 16.26 0.68 9.48
C SER A 111 15.71 1.41 8.26
N PHE A 112 14.56 0.98 7.71
CA PHE A 112 13.87 1.65 6.60
C PHE A 112 12.59 2.39 7.02
N ILE A 113 12.19 2.35 8.29
CA ILE A 113 10.87 2.81 8.79
C ILE A 113 10.96 4.14 9.56
N ASP A 114 12.11 4.81 9.58
CA ASP A 114 12.25 6.15 10.17
C ASP A 114 11.56 7.25 9.34
#